data_AF-A0A166HW03-F1
#
_entry.id   AF-A0A166HW03-F1
#
_cell.length_a   1.000
_cell.length_b   1.000
_cell.length_c   1.000
_cell.angle_alpha   90.00
_cell.angle_beta   90.00
_cell.angle_gamma   90.00
#
_symmetry.space_group_name_H-M   'P 1'
#
loop_
_entity.id
_entity.type
_entity.pdbx_description
1 polymer ?
#
loop_
_entity_poly.entity_id
_entity_poly.type
_entity_poly.pdbx_seq_one_letter_code
_entity_poly.pdbx_strand_id
1 'polypeptide(L)'
;MLATVVGFASFVAANNYANFFDDGACSVNGGIGVDITNSGCLGEAGRGSVYIPDNGDVASTYCLVITHGDGSCSCQNVGYNFSPTGFCKTLDSSDQSYRFITQACSANNC
;
A
#
# COMPACT_ATOMS: atom_id res chain seq x y z
N MET A 1 -32.81 29.36 27.08
CA MET A 1 -32.54 29.02 25.65
C MET A 1 -31.58 27.84 25.64
N LEU A 2 -32.03 26.66 25.21
CA LEU A 2 -31.19 25.46 25.12
C LEU A 2 -30.33 25.58 23.85
N ALA A 3 -29.01 25.73 24.01
CA ALA A 3 -28.09 25.73 22.89
C ALA A 3 -27.76 24.27 22.53
N THR A 4 -28.39 23.74 21.48
CA THR A 4 -28.02 22.47 20.87
C THR A 4 -26.70 22.64 20.12
N VAL A 5 -25.61 22.12 20.70
CA VAL A 5 -24.32 22.00 20.03
C VAL A 5 -24.45 20.90 18.98
N VAL A 6 -24.59 21.27 17.71
CA VAL A 6 -24.47 20.34 16.58
C VAL A 6 -22.97 20.05 16.42
N GLY A 7 -22.53 18.93 16.99
CA GLY A 7 -21.19 18.42 16.77
C GLY A 7 -21.02 18.07 15.29
N PHE A 8 -20.20 18.83 14.57
CA PHE A 8 -19.70 18.41 13.28
C PHE A 8 -18.84 17.16 13.52
N ALA A 9 -19.35 16.00 13.14
CA ALA A 9 -18.52 14.81 13.02
C ALA A 9 -17.49 15.08 11.91
N SER A 10 -16.27 15.41 12.31
CA SER A 10 -15.12 15.35 11.41
C SER A 10 -14.91 13.88 11.05
N PHE A 11 -15.32 13.49 9.83
CA PHE A 11 -14.90 12.23 9.24
C PHE A 11 -13.36 12.28 9.17
N VAL A 12 -12.69 11.53 10.04
CA VAL A 12 -11.25 11.30 9.90
C VAL A 12 -11.09 10.63 8.54
N ALA A 13 -10.39 11.30 7.61
CA ALA A 13 -10.09 10.72 6.31
C ALA A 13 -9.39 9.38 6.55
N ALA A 14 -9.96 8.31 5.99
CA ALA A 14 -9.35 7.01 5.94
C ALA A 14 -7.89 7.15 5.49
N ASN A 15 -6.94 6.65 6.29
CA ASN A 15 -5.53 6.79 5.96
C ASN A 15 -5.22 5.84 4.80
N ASN A 16 -5.15 6.34 3.57
CA ASN A 16 -4.87 5.52 2.38
C ASN A 16 -3.37 5.39 2.08
N TYR A 17 -2.50 5.88 2.96
CA TYR A 17 -1.09 5.98 2.69
C TYR A 17 -0.32 4.77 3.24
N ALA A 18 0.34 4.05 2.33
CA ALA A 18 1.30 3.01 2.65
C ALA A 18 2.71 3.58 2.72
N ASN A 19 3.56 3.02 3.58
CA ASN A 19 4.95 3.46 3.74
C ASN A 19 5.89 2.28 3.54
N PHE A 20 6.98 2.49 2.81
CA PHE A 20 8.03 1.49 2.64
C PHE A 20 9.12 1.67 3.71
N PHE A 21 9.70 0.56 4.16
CA PHE A 21 10.69 0.51 5.22
C PHE A 21 11.87 -0.39 4.81
N ASP A 22 13.02 -0.16 5.43
CA ASP A 22 14.25 -0.90 5.13
C ASP A 22 14.32 -2.26 5.82
N ASP A 23 13.54 -2.45 6.89
CA ASP A 23 13.45 -3.70 7.63
C ASP A 23 12.17 -4.50 7.29
N GLY A 24 12.07 -5.73 7.78
CA GLY A 24 10.88 -6.57 7.60
C GLY A 24 9.73 -6.29 8.57
N ALA A 25 9.90 -5.37 9.53
CA ALA A 25 8.94 -5.11 10.60
C ALA A 25 8.28 -3.73 10.53
N CYS A 26 8.41 -3.02 9.41
CA CYS A 26 7.85 -1.69 9.19
C CYS A 26 8.27 -0.67 10.28
N SER A 27 9.56 -0.65 10.65
CA SER A 27 10.04 0.14 11.78
C SER A 27 11.25 1.02 11.49
N VAL A 28 12.07 0.66 10.50
CA VAL A 28 13.33 1.33 10.19
C VAL A 28 13.21 2.15 8.90
N ASN A 29 13.59 3.43 8.99
CA ASN A 29 13.69 4.36 7.85
C ASN A 29 12.42 4.42 6.97
N GLY A 30 11.26 4.59 7.63
CA GLY A 30 9.99 4.74 6.94
C GLY A 30 10.01 5.88 5.91
N GLY A 31 9.70 5.55 4.66
CA GLY A 31 9.62 6.48 3.55
C GLY A 31 8.37 7.37 3.60
N ILE A 32 8.17 8.14 2.53
CA ILE A 32 6.99 8.97 2.34
C ILE A 32 5.75 8.08 2.15
N GLY A 33 4.61 8.51 2.68
CA GLY A 33 3.34 7.84 2.49
C GLY A 33 2.89 7.89 1.01
N VAL A 34 2.58 6.73 0.45
CA VAL A 34 2.09 6.57 -0.92
C VAL A 34 0.66 6.10 -0.90
N ASP A 35 -0.22 6.78 -1.63
CA ASP A 35 -1.63 6.43 -1.70
C ASP A 35 -1.85 5.08 -2.40
N ILE A 36 -2.47 4.12 -1.71
CA ILE A 36 -2.76 2.77 -2.22
C ILE A 36 -3.83 2.77 -3.33
N THR A 37 -4.51 3.88 -3.57
CA THR A 37 -5.45 4.07 -4.67
C THR A 37 -4.78 4.64 -5.93
N ASN A 38 -3.51 5.03 -5.84
CA ASN A 38 -2.75 5.55 -6.97
C ASN A 38 -2.04 4.41 -7.72
N SER A 39 -2.27 4.34 -9.03
CA SER A 39 -1.69 3.33 -9.92
C SER A 39 -0.30 3.66 -10.46
N GLY A 40 0.36 4.69 -9.90
CA GLY A 40 1.74 5.04 -10.22
C GLY A 40 2.72 3.90 -9.95
N CYS A 41 3.85 3.91 -10.67
CA CYS A 41 4.95 3.00 -10.42
C CYS A 41 5.89 3.55 -9.35
N LEU A 42 6.31 2.68 -8.43
CA LEU A 42 7.19 3.00 -7.30
C LEU A 42 8.48 2.19 -7.43
N GLY A 43 9.57 2.84 -7.82
CA GLY A 43 10.91 2.24 -7.88
C GLY A 43 11.57 2.18 -6.49
N GLU A 44 11.00 1.41 -5.57
CA GLU A 44 11.44 1.29 -4.17
C GLU A 44 12.35 0.06 -3.97
N ALA A 45 13.37 -0.10 -4.82
CA ALA A 45 14.28 -1.25 -4.76
C ALA A 45 14.96 -1.39 -3.38
N GLY A 46 15.07 -2.63 -2.90
CA GLY A 46 15.79 -2.96 -1.66
C GLY A 46 15.04 -2.70 -0.35
N ARG A 47 13.77 -2.30 -0.40
CA ARG A 47 12.91 -2.20 0.79
C ARG A 47 12.61 -3.57 1.38
N GLY A 48 12.56 -3.67 2.70
CA GLY A 48 12.28 -4.91 3.43
C GLY A 48 10.81 -5.11 3.77
N SER A 49 10.03 -4.04 3.84
CA SER A 49 8.58 -4.13 4.06
C SER A 49 7.81 -2.91 3.57
N VAL A 50 6.50 -3.09 3.45
CA VAL A 50 5.53 -2.01 3.25
C VAL A 50 4.42 -2.12 4.29
N TYR A 51 4.15 -1.02 4.99
CA TYR A 51 2.98 -0.92 5.85
C TYR A 51 1.76 -0.59 5.00
N ILE A 52 0.75 -1.46 5.05
CA ILE A 52 -0.56 -1.23 4.46
C ILE A 52 -1.45 -0.63 5.54
N PRO A 53 -2.09 0.52 5.30
CA PRO A 53 -2.85 1.20 6.34
C PRO A 53 -4.16 0.47 6.66
N ASP A 54 -4.73 0.80 7.82
CA ASP A 54 -6.15 0.54 8.10
C ASP A 54 -6.95 1.76 7.66
N ASN A 55 -7.73 1.59 6.58
CA ASN A 55 -8.54 2.66 6.01
C ASN A 55 -10.05 2.38 6.17
N GLY A 56 -10.43 1.29 6.85
CA GLY A 56 -11.82 0.87 7.04
C GLY A 56 -12.51 0.29 5.80
N ASP A 57 -11.83 0.15 4.66
CA ASP A 57 -12.35 -0.47 3.45
C ASP A 57 -12.18 -2.00 3.49
N VAL A 58 -13.25 -2.68 3.92
CA VAL A 58 -13.31 -4.15 4.00
C VAL A 58 -13.92 -4.81 2.75
N ALA A 59 -14.43 -4.01 1.80
CA ALA A 59 -15.16 -4.52 0.64
C ALA A 59 -14.29 -4.56 -0.61
N SER A 60 -13.36 -3.62 -0.76
CA SER A 60 -12.47 -3.58 -1.91
C SER A 60 -11.34 -4.59 -1.80
N THR A 61 -10.96 -5.13 -2.95
CA THR A 61 -9.74 -5.92 -3.11
C THR A 61 -8.69 -5.05 -3.80
N TYR A 62 -7.54 -4.92 -3.16
CA TYR A 62 -6.38 -4.26 -3.73
C TYR A 62 -5.35 -5.32 -4.12
N CYS A 63 -4.45 -4.96 -5.03
CA CYS A 63 -3.29 -5.75 -5.37
C CYS A 63 -2.03 -4.90 -5.28
N LEU A 64 -1.03 -5.44 -4.58
CA LEU A 64 0.35 -4.99 -4.67
C LEU A 64 1.03 -5.79 -5.79
N VAL A 65 1.24 -5.13 -6.92
CA VAL A 65 1.99 -5.65 -8.07
C VAL A 65 3.47 -5.45 -7.78
N ILE A 66 4.27 -6.50 -7.95
CA ILE A 66 5.70 -6.53 -7.63
C ILE A 66 6.48 -6.97 -8.89
N THR A 67 7.57 -6.27 -9.18
CA THR A 67 8.49 -6.55 -10.30
C THR A 67 9.91 -6.76 -9.76
N HIS A 68 10.55 -7.90 -10.08
CA HIS A 68 11.91 -8.25 -9.59
C HIS A 68 13.04 -7.72 -10.50
N GLY A 69 12.76 -7.41 -11.76
CA GLY A 69 13.79 -7.16 -12.77
C GLY A 69 14.08 -5.69 -13.06
N ASP A 70 13.12 -4.79 -12.83
CA ASP A 70 13.25 -3.38 -13.13
C ASP A 70 12.44 -2.48 -12.19
N GLY A 71 12.87 -1.22 -12.10
CA GLY A 71 12.21 -0.18 -11.31
C GLY A 71 11.01 0.48 -12.01
N SER A 72 10.49 -0.10 -13.10
CA SER A 72 9.53 0.55 -14.02
C SER A 72 8.15 -0.09 -14.05
N CYS A 73 7.86 -1.07 -13.19
CA CYS A 73 6.57 -1.76 -13.11
C CYS A 73 6.10 -2.31 -14.46
N SER A 74 7.04 -2.79 -15.27
CA SER A 74 6.83 -3.22 -16.65
C SER A 74 5.91 -4.44 -16.75
N CYS A 75 6.00 -5.33 -15.76
CA CYS A 75 5.23 -6.56 -15.66
C CYS A 75 5.00 -6.93 -14.19
N GLN A 76 4.15 -7.92 -13.93
CA GLN A 76 3.83 -8.43 -12.61
C GLN A 76 4.51 -9.79 -12.42
N ASN A 77 5.62 -9.86 -11.70
CA ASN A 77 6.22 -11.14 -11.31
C ASN A 77 5.38 -11.79 -10.21
N VAL A 78 5.03 -10.99 -9.20
CA VAL A 78 4.25 -11.40 -8.04
C VAL A 78 3.11 -10.41 -7.85
N GLY A 79 1.93 -10.95 -7.56
CA GLY A 79 0.77 -10.16 -7.14
C GLY A 79 0.35 -10.58 -5.75
N TYR A 80 0.21 -9.62 -4.84
CA TYR A 80 -0.34 -9.84 -3.51
C TYR A 80 -1.70 -9.15 -3.35
N ASN A 81 -2.76 -9.95 -3.27
CA ASN A 81 -4.10 -9.44 -2.98
C ASN A 81 -4.23 -9.08 -1.50
N PHE A 82 -4.81 -7.93 -1.20
CA PHE A 82 -5.03 -7.50 0.18
C PHE A 82 -6.29 -6.65 0.37
N SER A 83 -6.71 -6.58 1.63
CA SER A 83 -7.63 -5.56 2.13
C SER A 83 -6.86 -4.69 3.14
N PRO A 84 -7.02 -3.36 3.10
CA PRO A 84 -6.29 -2.42 3.94
C PRO A 84 -6.77 -2.43 5.40
N THR A 85 -6.32 -3.44 6.16
CA THR A 85 -6.69 -3.66 7.57
C THR A 85 -5.56 -3.33 8.56
N GLY A 86 -4.56 -2.54 8.15
CA GLY A 86 -3.46 -2.13 9.04
C GLY A 86 -2.46 -3.24 9.34
N PHE A 87 -1.59 -3.58 8.39
CA PHE A 87 -0.61 -4.65 8.58
C PHE A 87 0.72 -4.36 7.86
N CYS A 88 1.78 -5.01 8.33
CA CYS A 88 3.09 -4.96 7.69
C CYS A 88 3.25 -6.14 6.72
N LYS A 89 3.54 -5.86 5.45
CA LYS A 89 3.87 -6.85 4.43
C LYS A 89 5.37 -6.88 4.21
N THR A 90 6.00 -8.03 4.44
CA THR A 90 7.39 -8.24 4.05
C THR A 90 7.56 -8.26 2.54
N LEU A 91 8.68 -7.72 2.09
CA LEU A 91 9.10 -7.62 0.68
C LEU A 91 10.38 -8.42 0.48
N ASP A 92 10.62 -8.88 -0.75
CA ASP A 92 11.84 -9.59 -1.09
C ASP A 92 12.92 -8.60 -1.54
N SER A 93 14.17 -8.84 -1.14
CA SER A 93 15.29 -7.97 -1.53
C SER A 93 15.55 -7.91 -3.05
N SER A 94 15.04 -8.87 -3.81
CA SER A 94 15.11 -8.89 -5.28
C SER A 94 14.05 -8.02 -5.95
N ASP A 95 13.02 -7.58 -5.22
CA ASP A 95 11.98 -6.69 -5.72
C ASP A 95 12.56 -5.30 -6.04
N GLN A 96 12.22 -4.78 -7.22
CA GLN A 96 12.75 -3.51 -7.73
C GLN A 96 11.68 -2.43 -7.86
N SER A 97 10.43 -2.82 -8.15
CA SER A 97 9.32 -1.87 -8.18
C SER A 97 7.99 -2.45 -7.75
N TYR A 98 7.11 -1.53 -7.37
CA TYR A 98 5.80 -1.80 -6.82
C TYR A 98 4.74 -0.90 -7.44
N ARG A 99 3.53 -1.42 -7.57
CA ARG A 99 2.36 -0.64 -7.96
C ARG A 99 1.14 -1.13 -7.19
N PHE A 100 0.39 -0.20 -6.62
CA PHE A 100 -0.92 -0.51 -6.06
C PHE A 100 -1.99 -0.42 -7.16
N ILE A 101 -2.91 -1.38 -7.19
CA ILE A 101 -4.08 -1.33 -8.06
C ILE A 101 -5.34 -1.72 -7.27
N THR A 102 -6.47 -1.12 -7.62
CA THR A 102 -7.78 -1.30 -6.96
C THR A 102 -8.58 -2.44 -7.58
N GLN A 103 -7.93 -3.59 -7.75
CA GLN A 103 -8.54 -4.83 -8.25
C GLN A 103 -7.71 -6.03 -7.82
N ALA A 104 -8.24 -7.24 -8.05
CA ALA A 104 -7.48 -8.47 -7.85
C ALA A 104 -6.24 -8.53 -8.77
N CYS A 105 -5.16 -9.12 -8.26
CA CYS A 105 -3.95 -9.37 -9.02
C CYS A 105 -4.22 -10.25 -10.24
N SER A 106 -3.52 -9.95 -11.33
CA SER A 106 -3.53 -10.78 -12.53
C SER A 106 -2.61 -12.00 -12.35
N ALA A 107 -2.53 -12.88 -13.35
CA ALA A 107 -1.48 -13.90 -13.38
C ALA A 107 -0.10 -13.24 -13.62
N ASN A 108 0.98 -13.96 -13.30
CA ASN A 108 2.33 -13.54 -13.68
C ASN A 108 2.39 -13.32 -15.21
N ASN A 109 2.86 -12.15 -15.63
CA ASN A 109 3.04 -11.78 -17.03
C ASN A 109 4.47 -11.31 -17.35
N CYS A 110 5.40 -11.64 -16.46
CA CYS A 110 6.82 -11.79 -16.70
C CYS A 110 7.12 -13.30 -16.89
#